data_AF-X0VL88-F1
#
_entry.id   AF-X0VL88-F1
#
_cell.length_a   1.000
_cell.length_b   1.000
_cell.length_c   1.000
_cell.angle_alpha   90.00
_cell.angle_beta   90.00
_cell.angle_gamma   90.00
#
_symmetry.space_group_name_H-M   'P 1'
#
loop_
_entity.id
_entity.type
_entity.pdbx_description
1 polymer ?
#
loop_
_entity_poly.entity_id
_entity_poly.type
_entity_poly.pdbx_seq_one_letter_code
_entity_poly.pdbx_strand_id
1 'polypeptide(L)'
;RIDERKKAYQADITYGTNNEFGFDYLRDNMAVRLEDVVQKGYHFAIVDEVDSILIDEARTPLIISGPSDESTKIYQQVNRIATRLQEEVDYKIYEKEKTVALSEVGVSRIEGLLQIKNLYDEKNMNVQHHIIQALKAQRLFKTDVDYIVKNGEVIIVDEFTGRLMFGRRYSDGLHQAIEAKEGVVIARENQTLATITFQNYFRLYKKLSGMTGTAKTEEEEFIHIYNLPVVVIPPNKKLIRNNYVDVIYRTEREKFKA
;
A
#
# COMPACT_ATOMS: atom_id res chain seq x y z
N ARG A 1 2.51 -23.55 -11.70
CA ARG A 1 1.75 -22.46 -11.04
C ARG A 1 0.96 -21.59 -12.02
N ILE A 2 1.56 -20.80 -12.92
CA ILE A 2 0.78 -20.01 -13.92
C ILE A 2 -0.07 -20.95 -14.81
N ASP A 3 0.53 -22.02 -15.33
CA ASP A 3 -0.19 -22.97 -16.19
C ASP A 3 -1.34 -23.70 -15.47
N GLU A 4 -1.19 -23.97 -14.18
CA GLU A 4 -2.25 -24.57 -13.36
C GLU A 4 -3.40 -23.58 -13.14
N ARG A 5 -3.11 -22.30 -12.87
CA ARG A 5 -4.13 -21.25 -12.72
C ARG A 5 -4.87 -21.01 -14.02
N LYS A 6 -4.15 -20.90 -15.15
CA LYS A 6 -4.79 -20.81 -16.48
C LYS A 6 -5.73 -21.98 -16.73
N LYS A 7 -5.30 -23.21 -16.42
CA LYS A 7 -6.14 -24.39 -16.57
C LYS A 7 -7.37 -24.32 -15.67
N ALA A 8 -7.25 -23.80 -14.44
CA ALA A 8 -8.38 -23.60 -13.54
C ALA A 8 -9.39 -22.58 -14.11
N TYR A 9 -8.93 -21.42 -14.57
CA TYR A 9 -9.78 -20.40 -15.19
C TYR A 9 -10.36 -20.78 -16.57
N GLN A 10 -9.84 -21.83 -17.20
CA GLN A 10 -10.40 -22.40 -18.43
C GLN A 10 -11.57 -23.36 -18.17
N ALA A 11 -11.79 -23.78 -16.93
CA ALA A 11 -12.95 -24.59 -16.58
C ALA A 11 -14.24 -23.78 -16.69
N ASP A 12 -15.38 -24.45 -16.88
CA ASP A 12 -16.70 -23.81 -16.93
C ASP A 12 -17.06 -23.09 -15.62
N ILE A 13 -16.59 -23.63 -14.49
CA ILE A 13 -16.77 -23.07 -13.14
C ILE A 13 -15.44 -23.14 -12.41
N THR A 14 -15.02 -22.01 -11.84
CA THR A 14 -13.80 -21.91 -11.02
C THR A 14 -14.17 -21.59 -9.58
N TYR A 15 -13.73 -22.43 -8.65
CA TYR A 15 -13.79 -22.16 -7.22
C TYR A 15 -12.48 -21.56 -6.74
N GLY A 16 -12.54 -20.63 -5.79
CA GLY A 16 -11.37 -19.97 -5.23
C GLY A 16 -11.76 -19.02 -4.11
N THR A 17 -10.76 -18.45 -3.45
CA THR A 17 -10.98 -17.42 -2.43
C THR A 17 -10.98 -16.04 -3.08
N ASN A 18 -11.70 -15.09 -2.48
CA ASN A 18 -11.66 -13.67 -2.83
C ASN A 18 -10.22 -13.14 -2.96
N ASN A 19 -9.33 -13.50 -2.02
CA ASN A 19 -7.92 -13.14 -2.04
C ASN A 19 -7.22 -13.66 -3.31
N GLU A 20 -7.35 -14.95 -3.63
CA GLU A 20 -6.68 -15.52 -4.81
C GLU A 20 -7.20 -14.91 -6.13
N PHE A 21 -8.52 -14.72 -6.22
CA PHE A 21 -9.14 -14.05 -7.37
C PHE A 21 -8.66 -12.61 -7.54
N GLY A 22 -8.64 -11.82 -6.46
CA GLY A 22 -8.19 -10.43 -6.53
C GLY A 22 -6.69 -10.31 -6.79
N PHE A 23 -5.86 -11.19 -6.21
CA PHE A 23 -4.42 -11.20 -6.48
C PHE A 23 -4.10 -11.64 -7.91
N ASP A 24 -4.83 -12.59 -8.48
CA ASP A 24 -4.65 -12.95 -9.90
C ASP A 24 -5.01 -11.78 -10.81
N TYR A 25 -6.05 -11.00 -10.52
CA TYR A 25 -6.32 -9.76 -11.25
C TYR A 25 -5.18 -8.75 -11.15
N LEU A 26 -4.65 -8.51 -9.93
CA LEU A 26 -3.54 -7.58 -9.76
C LEU A 26 -2.28 -8.06 -10.51
N ARG A 27 -1.97 -9.36 -10.46
CA ARG A 27 -0.85 -9.97 -11.20
C ARG A 27 -1.03 -9.86 -12.71
N ASP A 28 -2.24 -10.08 -13.21
CA ASP A 28 -2.55 -9.99 -14.64
C ASP A 28 -2.33 -8.58 -15.19
N ASN A 29 -2.64 -7.54 -14.39
CA ASN A 29 -2.38 -6.14 -14.78
C ASN A 29 -0.90 -5.74 -14.67
N MET A 30 -0.06 -6.57 -14.05
CA MET A 30 1.39 -6.40 -14.00
C MET A 30 2.13 -7.28 -15.02
N ALA A 31 1.42 -8.14 -15.76
CA ALA A 31 2.02 -9.05 -16.73
C ALA A 31 2.59 -8.29 -17.93
N VAL A 32 3.84 -8.57 -18.29
CA VAL A 32 4.52 -7.95 -19.44
C VAL A 32 4.03 -8.54 -20.76
N ARG A 33 3.63 -9.81 -20.76
CA ARG A 33 3.15 -10.53 -21.95
C ARG A 33 1.73 -11.00 -21.73
N LEU A 34 0.92 -10.95 -22.78
CA LEU A 34 -0.46 -11.46 -22.77
C LEU A 34 -0.53 -12.96 -22.43
N GLU A 35 0.51 -13.71 -22.79
CA GLU A 35 0.59 -15.12 -22.44
C GLU A 35 0.76 -15.36 -20.95
N ASP A 36 1.14 -14.37 -20.12
CA ASP A 36 1.29 -14.57 -18.68
C ASP A 36 -0.01 -14.27 -17.90
N VAL A 37 -1.04 -13.73 -18.57
CA VAL A 37 -2.37 -13.46 -18.00
C VAL A 37 -3.14 -14.76 -17.75
N VAL A 38 -3.76 -14.88 -16.58
CA VAL A 38 -4.45 -16.11 -16.15
C VAL A 38 -5.97 -16.01 -16.17
N GLN A 39 -6.56 -14.84 -15.89
CA GLN A 39 -8.01 -14.67 -15.83
C GLN A 39 -8.61 -14.39 -17.21
N LYS A 40 -9.85 -14.86 -17.43
CA LYS A 40 -10.56 -14.74 -18.71
C LYS A 40 -11.82 -13.88 -18.59
N GLY A 41 -11.64 -12.65 -18.09
CA GLY A 41 -12.71 -11.67 -17.92
C GLY A 41 -13.70 -11.99 -16.79
N TYR A 42 -14.54 -11.02 -16.47
CA TYR A 42 -15.40 -11.02 -15.27
C TYR A 42 -16.87 -11.18 -15.66
N HIS A 43 -17.32 -12.44 -15.75
CA HIS A 43 -18.65 -12.77 -16.27
C HIS A 43 -19.70 -12.87 -15.16
N PHE A 44 -19.55 -13.84 -14.27
CA PHE A 44 -20.48 -14.07 -13.17
C PHE A 44 -19.72 -14.55 -11.93
N ALA A 45 -20.01 -13.94 -10.78
CA ALA A 45 -19.53 -14.38 -9.49
C ALA A 45 -20.68 -14.68 -8.53
N ILE A 46 -20.55 -15.79 -7.80
CA ILE A 46 -21.36 -16.13 -6.63
C ILE A 46 -20.43 -16.08 -5.43
N VAL A 47 -20.67 -15.14 -4.52
CA VAL A 47 -19.86 -14.94 -3.33
C VAL A 47 -20.52 -15.68 -2.17
N ASP A 48 -19.86 -16.73 -1.68
CA ASP A 48 -20.23 -17.38 -0.43
C ASP A 48 -19.81 -16.52 0.76
N GLU A 49 -20.55 -16.59 1.88
CA GLU A 49 -20.35 -15.71 3.05
C GLU A 49 -20.23 -14.22 2.64
N VAL A 50 -21.19 -13.76 1.84
CA VAL A 50 -21.12 -12.47 1.13
C VAL A 50 -20.99 -11.25 2.06
N ASP A 51 -21.52 -11.31 3.27
CA ASP A 51 -21.34 -10.30 4.31
C ASP A 51 -19.89 -10.25 4.81
N SER A 52 -19.31 -11.41 5.12
CA SER A 52 -17.91 -11.49 5.53
C SER A 52 -16.97 -10.95 4.45
N ILE A 53 -17.22 -11.29 3.18
CA ILE A 53 -16.31 -10.92 2.07
C ILE A 53 -16.52 -9.48 1.58
N LEU A 54 -17.77 -9.07 1.33
CA LEU A 54 -18.07 -7.80 0.68
C LEU A 54 -18.24 -6.63 1.65
N ILE A 55 -18.40 -6.90 2.96
CA ILE A 55 -18.50 -5.88 4.01
C ILE A 55 -17.26 -5.94 4.91
N ASP A 56 -17.02 -7.05 5.61
CA ASP A 56 -15.98 -7.10 6.64
C ASP A 56 -14.57 -7.09 6.07
N GLU A 57 -14.25 -7.99 5.15
CA GLU A 57 -12.93 -8.05 4.50
C GLU A 57 -12.71 -6.90 3.50
N ALA A 58 -13.78 -6.32 2.98
CA ALA A 58 -13.72 -5.22 2.02
C ALA A 58 -13.22 -3.89 2.61
N ARG A 59 -13.02 -3.81 3.93
CA ARG A 59 -12.46 -2.63 4.60
C ARG A 59 -10.98 -2.41 4.31
N THR A 60 -10.24 -3.49 4.01
CA THR A 60 -8.81 -3.43 3.68
C THR A 60 -8.61 -3.74 2.19
N PRO A 61 -7.90 -2.88 1.44
CA PRO A 61 -7.60 -3.17 0.04
C PRO A 61 -6.65 -4.36 -0.09
N LEU A 62 -6.76 -5.06 -1.22
CA LEU A 62 -5.74 -6.00 -1.66
C LEU A 62 -4.54 -5.23 -2.20
N ILE A 63 -3.36 -5.56 -1.69
CA ILE A 63 -2.11 -4.88 -2.03
C ILE A 63 -1.07 -5.92 -2.41
N ILE A 64 -0.49 -5.79 -3.60
CA ILE A 64 0.78 -6.44 -3.93
C ILE A 64 1.89 -5.46 -3.59
N SER A 65 2.68 -5.80 -2.59
CA SER A 65 3.93 -5.12 -2.27
C SER A 65 5.12 -5.96 -2.68
N GLY A 66 6.19 -5.30 -3.09
CA GLY A 66 7.44 -5.94 -3.44
C GLY A 66 8.61 -5.18 -2.83
N PRO A 67 9.78 -5.84 -2.70
CA PRO A 67 10.99 -5.10 -2.37
C PRO A 67 11.22 -4.04 -3.46
N SER A 68 11.58 -2.82 -3.05
CA SER A 68 12.17 -1.89 -3.99
C SER A 68 13.47 -2.50 -4.54
N ASP A 69 13.65 -2.46 -5.86
CA ASP A 69 14.90 -2.87 -6.54
C ASP A 69 16.06 -1.90 -6.23
N GLU A 70 15.79 -0.82 -5.50
CA GLU A 70 16.79 0.17 -5.13
C GLU A 70 17.79 -0.43 -4.14
N SER A 71 19.03 -0.53 -4.60
CA SER A 71 20.16 -0.85 -3.75
C SER A 71 20.29 0.19 -2.63
N THR A 72 20.25 -0.23 -1.36
CA THR A 72 20.47 0.67 -0.22
C THR A 72 21.78 1.48 -0.30
N LYS A 73 22.74 1.01 -1.13
CA LYS A 73 23.99 1.73 -1.42
C LYS A 73 23.76 3.05 -2.15
N ILE A 74 22.70 3.18 -2.96
CA ILE A 74 22.43 4.40 -3.73
C ILE A 74 22.19 5.57 -2.79
N TYR A 75 21.39 5.38 -1.73
CA TYR A 75 21.12 6.38 -0.70
C TYR A 75 22.41 6.88 -0.03
N GLN A 76 23.35 5.98 0.27
CA GLN A 76 24.64 6.38 0.83
C GLN A 76 25.48 7.19 -0.16
N GLN A 77 25.47 6.80 -1.44
CA GLN A 77 26.20 7.51 -2.49
C GLN A 77 25.63 8.91 -2.74
N VAL A 78 24.30 9.03 -2.91
CA VAL A 78 23.65 10.33 -3.13
C VAL A 78 23.74 11.22 -1.91
N ASN A 79 23.71 10.67 -0.69
CA ASN A 79 23.90 11.45 0.53
C ASN A 79 25.30 12.12 0.56
N ARG A 80 26.35 11.38 0.18
CA ARG A 80 27.70 11.95 0.04
C ARG A 80 27.77 13.03 -1.03
N ILE A 81 27.02 12.90 -2.12
CA ILE A 81 26.96 13.93 -3.17
C ILE A 81 26.23 15.17 -2.64
N ALA A 82 25.07 15.00 -2.02
CA ALA A 82 24.26 16.07 -1.47
C ALA A 82 25.04 16.95 -0.47
N THR A 83 25.91 16.35 0.36
CA THR A 83 26.78 17.11 1.29
C THR A 83 27.83 18.00 0.60
N ARG A 84 28.17 17.72 -0.67
CA ARG A 84 29.16 18.49 -1.45
C ARG A 84 28.54 19.62 -2.26
N LEU A 85 27.21 19.66 -2.36
CA LEU A 85 26.49 20.69 -3.08
C LEU A 85 26.26 21.91 -2.18
N GLN A 86 26.32 23.09 -2.78
CA GLN A 86 26.20 24.37 -2.12
C GLN A 86 24.85 25.03 -2.44
N GLU A 87 24.16 25.47 -1.39
CA GLU A 87 22.92 26.24 -1.50
C GLU A 87 23.13 27.57 -2.22
N GLU A 88 22.12 28.03 -2.95
CA GLU A 88 22.12 29.22 -3.82
C GLU A 88 23.08 29.16 -5.03
N VAL A 89 23.90 28.11 -5.14
CA VAL A 89 24.77 27.87 -6.31
C VAL A 89 24.32 26.62 -7.06
N ASP A 90 24.33 25.47 -6.38
CA ASP A 90 24.01 24.17 -6.97
C ASP A 90 22.51 23.83 -6.86
N TYR A 91 21.83 24.37 -5.85
CA TYR A 91 20.40 24.15 -5.65
C TYR A 91 19.78 25.31 -4.87
N LYS A 92 18.45 25.42 -4.96
CA LYS A 92 17.64 26.37 -4.20
C LYS A 92 16.62 25.64 -3.35
N ILE A 93 16.41 26.13 -2.14
CA ILE A 93 15.42 25.59 -1.20
C ILE A 93 14.18 26.48 -1.20
N TYR A 94 13.01 25.84 -1.22
CA TYR A 94 11.72 26.50 -1.02
C TYR A 94 11.12 25.99 0.28
N GLU A 95 11.47 26.62 1.41
CA GLU A 95 11.08 26.15 2.76
C GLU A 95 9.56 26.04 2.93
N LYS A 96 8.80 26.99 2.38
CA LYS A 96 7.32 26.98 2.47
C LYS A 96 6.70 25.75 1.82
N GLU A 97 7.31 25.26 0.74
CA GLU A 97 6.83 24.11 -0.03
C GLU A 97 7.51 22.81 0.41
N LYS A 98 8.53 22.89 1.28
CA LYS A 98 9.45 21.79 1.62
C LYS A 98 10.00 21.10 0.35
N THR A 99 10.35 21.89 -0.66
CA THR A 99 10.94 21.42 -1.93
C THR A 99 12.34 21.97 -2.15
N VAL A 100 13.09 21.29 -3.03
CA VAL A 100 14.43 21.67 -3.47
C VAL A 100 14.46 21.61 -5.00
N ALA A 101 15.02 22.62 -5.65
CA ALA A 101 15.24 22.64 -7.09
C ALA A 101 16.74 22.72 -7.39
N LEU A 102 17.22 21.91 -8.33
CA LEU A 102 18.60 21.97 -8.79
C LEU A 102 18.79 23.14 -9.77
N SER A 103 19.93 23.82 -9.71
CA SER A 103 20.35 24.77 -10.73
C SER A 103 21.06 24.04 -11.88
N GLU A 104 21.25 24.70 -13.02
CA GLU A 104 22.05 24.15 -14.13
C GLU A 104 23.48 23.82 -13.70
N VAL A 105 24.07 24.67 -12.85
CA VAL A 105 25.41 24.45 -12.28
C VAL A 105 25.44 23.21 -11.40
N GLY A 106 24.43 23.03 -10.55
CA GLY A 106 24.32 21.86 -9.68
C GLY A 106 24.12 20.58 -10.46
N VAL A 107 23.30 20.61 -11.52
CA VAL A 107 23.12 19.47 -12.44
C VAL A 107 24.47 19.08 -13.05
N SER A 108 25.22 20.04 -13.62
CA SER A 108 26.53 19.75 -14.21
C SER A 108 27.54 19.20 -13.18
N ARG A 109 27.51 19.72 -11.96
CA ARG A 109 28.36 19.23 -10.86
C ARG A 109 28.01 17.80 -10.44
N ILE A 110 26.71 17.49 -10.35
CA ILE A 110 26.21 16.14 -10.06
C ILE A 110 26.63 15.17 -11.15
N GLU A 111 26.47 15.55 -12.43
CA GLU A 111 26.85 14.74 -13.58
C GLU A 111 28.35 14.41 -13.56
N GLY A 112 29.19 15.40 -13.24
CA GLY A 112 30.64 15.19 -13.07
C GLY A 112 30.99 14.28 -11.90
N LEU A 113 30.30 14.41 -10.76
CA LEU A 113 30.52 13.55 -9.58
C LEU A 113 30.08 12.10 -9.81
N LEU A 114 29.05 11.89 -10.63
CA LEU A 114 28.51 10.57 -10.97
C LEU A 114 29.10 9.99 -12.25
N GLN A 115 29.88 10.77 -13.01
CA GLN A 115 30.41 10.42 -14.32
C GLN A 115 29.32 10.01 -15.32
N ILE A 116 28.18 10.71 -15.29
CA ILE A 116 27.07 10.53 -16.22
C ILE A 116 26.99 11.69 -17.20
N LYS A 117 26.40 11.47 -18.37
CA LYS A 117 26.30 12.50 -19.42
C LYS A 117 25.15 13.48 -19.19
N ASN A 118 24.01 12.98 -18.73
CA ASN A 118 22.81 13.77 -18.53
C ASN A 118 22.00 13.18 -17.37
N LEU A 119 21.76 13.98 -16.33
CA LEU A 119 20.97 13.58 -15.17
C LEU A 119 19.50 13.30 -15.50
N TYR A 120 18.97 13.93 -16.55
CA TYR A 120 17.56 13.86 -16.95
C TYR A 120 17.27 12.77 -18.00
N ASP A 121 18.26 11.95 -18.37
CA ASP A 121 18.02 10.78 -19.21
C ASP A 121 17.13 9.75 -18.47
N GLU A 122 16.28 9.01 -19.19
CA GLU A 122 15.37 7.99 -18.62
C GLU A 122 16.10 6.99 -17.70
N LYS A 123 17.35 6.66 -18.04
CA LYS A 123 18.19 5.73 -17.25
C LYS A 123 18.62 6.29 -15.89
N ASN A 124 18.60 7.62 -15.72
CA ASN A 124 19.10 8.32 -14.55
C ASN A 124 17.97 8.95 -13.71
N MET A 125 16.70 8.81 -14.10
CA MET A 125 15.55 9.37 -13.37
C MET A 125 15.52 8.94 -11.89
N ASN A 126 15.84 7.68 -11.60
CA ASN A 126 15.91 7.19 -10.21
C ASN A 126 17.05 7.86 -9.43
N VAL A 127 18.20 8.09 -10.07
CA VAL A 127 19.34 8.77 -9.44
C VAL A 127 18.99 10.23 -9.14
N GLN A 128 18.36 10.91 -10.09
CA GLN A 128 17.88 12.28 -9.91
C GLN A 128 16.91 12.36 -8.72
N HIS A 129 15.92 11.45 -8.66
CA HIS A 129 14.97 11.36 -7.57
C HIS A 129 15.68 11.24 -6.21
N HIS A 130 16.60 10.29 -6.10
CA HIS A 130 17.35 10.06 -4.86
C HIS A 130 18.20 11.27 -4.44
N ILE A 131 18.79 12.01 -5.38
CA ILE A 131 19.54 13.23 -5.05
C ILE A 131 18.61 14.30 -4.48
N ILE A 132 17.42 14.47 -5.05
CA ILE A 132 16.42 15.41 -4.53
C ILE A 132 16.01 15.00 -3.11
N GLN A 133 15.73 13.72 -2.87
CA GLN A 133 15.40 13.23 -1.52
C GLN A 133 16.55 13.39 -0.53
N ALA A 134 17.80 13.16 -0.96
CA ALA A 134 18.98 13.37 -0.13
C ALA A 134 19.18 14.86 0.23
N LEU A 135 18.96 15.78 -0.72
CA LEU A 135 19.00 17.22 -0.47
C LEU A 135 17.88 17.65 0.49
N LYS A 136 16.66 17.15 0.31
CA LYS A 136 15.55 17.38 1.26
C LYS A 136 15.91 16.89 2.66
N ALA A 137 16.36 15.65 2.80
CA ALA A 137 16.77 15.07 4.07
C ALA A 137 17.89 15.89 4.75
N GLN A 138 18.90 16.33 3.98
CA GLN A 138 20.02 17.12 4.48
C GLN A 138 19.61 18.52 4.96
N ARG A 139 18.78 19.22 4.18
CA ARG A 139 18.56 20.67 4.35
C ARG A 139 17.22 21.06 4.96
N LEU A 140 16.16 20.30 4.69
CA LEU A 140 14.81 20.63 5.14
C LEU A 140 14.40 19.88 6.41
N PHE A 141 14.91 18.67 6.62
CA PHE A 141 14.54 17.84 7.78
C PHE A 141 15.65 17.89 8.84
N LYS A 142 15.29 18.26 10.08
CA LYS A 142 16.22 18.46 11.18
C LYS A 142 15.97 17.48 12.32
N THR A 143 17.05 16.93 12.86
CA THR A 143 17.05 16.13 14.08
C THR A 143 16.53 16.98 15.24
N ASP A 144 15.74 16.36 16.13
CA ASP A 144 15.05 16.96 17.28
C ASP A 144 13.96 17.99 16.93
N VAL A 145 13.60 18.12 15.64
CA VAL A 145 12.48 18.95 15.16
C VAL A 145 11.49 18.09 14.38
N ASP A 146 11.94 17.51 13.26
CA ASP A 146 11.08 16.71 12.38
C ASP A 146 11.14 15.22 12.73
N TYR A 147 12.31 14.76 13.21
CA TYR A 147 12.54 13.37 13.62
C TYR A 147 13.59 13.30 14.73
N ILE A 148 13.66 12.16 15.41
CA ILE A 148 14.74 11.80 16.32
C ILE A 148 15.38 10.48 15.89
N VAL A 149 16.62 10.26 16.32
CA VAL A 149 17.30 8.97 16.15
C VAL A 149 17.36 8.27 17.50
N LYS A 150 16.73 7.10 17.62
CA LYS A 150 16.72 6.32 18.87
C LYS A 150 16.95 4.85 18.54
N ASN A 151 17.88 4.21 19.26
CA ASN A 151 18.24 2.80 19.06
C ASN A 151 18.66 2.46 17.62
N GLY A 152 19.22 3.42 16.89
CA GLY A 152 19.59 3.24 15.48
C GLY A 152 18.41 3.29 14.51
N GLU A 153 17.24 3.77 14.94
CA GLU A 153 16.06 3.98 14.08
C GLU A 153 15.66 5.46 14.05
N VAL A 154 15.19 5.90 12.88
CA VAL A 154 14.61 7.24 12.69
C VAL A 154 13.14 7.19 13.09
N ILE A 155 12.73 8.04 14.04
CA ILE A 155 11.36 8.12 14.53
C ILE A 155 10.83 9.52 14.23
N ILE A 156 9.70 9.59 13.53
CA ILE A 156 9.08 10.86 13.15
C ILE A 156 8.48 11.55 14.38
N VAL A 157 8.69 12.85 14.49
CA VAL A 157 8.03 13.72 15.47
C VAL A 157 6.84 14.39 14.80
N ASP A 158 5.67 14.29 15.43
CA ASP A 158 4.47 14.99 14.96
C ASP A 158 4.62 16.51 15.15
N GLU A 159 4.49 17.27 14.06
CA GLU A 159 4.73 18.73 14.01
C GLU A 159 3.81 19.53 14.94
N PHE A 160 2.61 19.02 15.25
CA PHE A 160 1.63 19.71 16.08
C PHE A 160 1.71 19.33 17.55
N THR A 161 1.97 18.05 17.83
CA THR A 161 1.85 17.49 19.19
C THR A 161 3.19 17.14 19.82
N GLY A 162 4.28 17.10 19.04
CA GLY A 162 5.60 16.64 19.48
C GLY A 162 5.65 15.15 19.82
N ARG A 163 4.59 14.39 19.50
CA ARG A 163 4.52 12.96 19.81
C ARG A 163 5.39 12.16 18.86
N LEU A 164 6.03 11.12 19.40
CA LEU A 164 6.81 10.17 18.62
C LEU A 164 5.87 9.21 17.88
N MET A 165 5.98 9.19 16.56
CA MET A 165 5.16 8.33 15.70
C MET A 165 5.89 7.05 15.35
N PHE A 166 5.87 6.08 16.28
CA PHE A 166 6.45 4.75 16.06
C PHE A 166 5.76 4.03 14.90
N GLY A 167 6.57 3.32 14.10
CA GLY A 167 6.10 2.54 12.95
C GLY A 167 5.73 3.36 11.71
N ARG A 168 5.69 4.70 11.79
CA ARG A 168 5.49 5.56 10.62
C ARG A 168 6.82 5.87 9.94
N ARG A 169 6.81 5.87 8.62
CA ARG A 169 7.94 6.24 7.76
C ARG A 169 7.52 7.37 6.83
N TYR A 170 8.46 8.21 6.44
CA TYR A 170 8.22 9.19 5.38
C TYR A 170 8.13 8.45 4.04
N SER A 171 7.29 8.92 3.14
CA SER A 171 7.08 8.33 1.81
C SER A 171 8.20 8.70 0.84
N ASP A 172 8.15 8.10 -0.36
CA ASP A 172 8.91 8.55 -1.54
C ASP A 172 10.44 8.46 -1.36
N GLY A 173 10.91 7.47 -0.61
CA GLY A 173 12.33 7.26 -0.32
C GLY A 173 12.97 8.28 0.63
N LEU A 174 12.20 9.26 1.15
CA LEU A 174 12.73 10.29 2.04
C LEU A 174 13.22 9.72 3.38
N HIS A 175 12.53 8.73 3.92
CA HIS A 175 12.91 8.15 5.21
C HIS A 175 14.27 7.46 5.13
N GLN A 176 14.55 6.76 4.03
CA GLN A 176 15.82 6.11 3.73
C GLN A 176 16.92 7.16 3.49
N ALA A 177 16.59 8.29 2.86
CA ALA A 177 17.51 9.41 2.72
C ALA A 177 17.90 10.01 4.10
N ILE A 178 16.94 10.10 5.05
CA ILE A 178 17.23 10.52 6.43
C ILE A 178 18.04 9.45 7.16
N GLU A 179 17.71 8.16 7.02
CA GLU A 179 18.50 7.06 7.58
C GLU A 179 19.95 7.11 7.07
N ALA A 180 20.15 7.38 5.78
CA ALA A 180 21.47 7.54 5.17
C ALA A 180 22.21 8.79 5.66
N LYS A 181 21.49 9.90 5.89
CA LYS A 181 22.02 11.14 6.47
C LYS A 181 22.56 10.89 7.88
N GLU A 182 21.79 10.22 8.73
CA GLU A 182 22.13 9.95 10.12
C GLU A 182 23.08 8.76 10.30
N GLY A 183 23.42 8.07 9.21
CA GLY A 183 24.34 6.94 9.22
C GLY A 183 23.78 5.69 9.91
N VAL A 184 22.45 5.57 10.01
CA VAL A 184 21.78 4.40 10.58
C VAL A 184 21.53 3.33 9.52
N VAL A 185 21.04 2.16 9.95
CA VAL A 185 20.73 1.06 9.04
C VAL A 185 19.56 1.47 8.15
N ILE A 186 19.81 1.52 6.84
CA ILE A 186 18.77 1.85 5.86
C ILE A 186 17.89 0.63 5.66
N ALA A 187 16.62 0.75 6.04
CA ALA A 187 15.66 -0.33 5.82
C ALA A 187 15.25 -0.37 4.35
N ARG A 188 15.06 -1.57 3.81
CA ARG A 188 14.52 -1.72 2.45
C ARG A 188 13.08 -1.23 2.42
N GLU A 189 12.74 -0.45 1.41
CA GLU A 189 11.34 -0.09 1.16
C GLU A 189 10.59 -1.29 0.60
N ASN A 190 9.40 -1.53 1.12
CA ASN A 190 8.40 -2.29 0.38
C ASN A 190 7.54 -1.26 -0.36
N GLN A 191 7.60 -1.30 -1.69
CA GLN A 191 6.77 -0.43 -2.51
C GLN A 191 5.46 -1.15 -2.85
N THR A 192 4.36 -0.39 -2.87
CA THR A 192 3.08 -0.88 -3.38
C THR A 192 3.13 -0.90 -4.90
N LEU A 193 3.08 -2.10 -5.49
CA LEU A 193 3.13 -2.30 -6.94
C LEU A 193 1.74 -2.21 -7.57
N ALA A 194 0.73 -2.76 -6.89
CA ALA A 194 -0.65 -2.73 -7.37
C ALA A 194 -1.62 -2.82 -6.18
N THR A 195 -2.78 -2.18 -6.31
CA THR A 195 -3.83 -2.19 -5.29
C THR A 195 -5.23 -2.18 -5.89
N ILE A 196 -6.16 -2.88 -5.26
CA ILE A 196 -7.59 -2.80 -5.55
C ILE A 196 -8.39 -3.10 -4.28
N THR A 197 -9.54 -2.46 -4.11
CA THR A 197 -10.48 -2.82 -3.03
C THR A 197 -11.40 -3.96 -3.50
N PHE A 198 -11.91 -4.77 -2.57
CA PHE A 198 -12.88 -5.82 -2.93
C PHE A 198 -14.13 -5.25 -3.59
N GLN A 199 -14.60 -4.08 -3.15
CA GLN A 199 -15.73 -3.38 -3.76
C GLN A 199 -15.48 -3.19 -5.26
N ASN A 200 -14.33 -2.63 -5.63
CA ASN A 200 -13.99 -2.35 -7.02
C ASN A 200 -13.73 -3.63 -7.82
N TYR A 201 -13.10 -4.63 -7.21
CA TYR A 201 -12.83 -5.91 -7.86
C TYR A 201 -14.14 -6.64 -8.23
N PHE A 202 -15.07 -6.80 -7.30
CA PHE A 202 -16.32 -7.52 -7.56
C PHE A 202 -17.27 -6.75 -8.49
N ARG A 203 -17.15 -5.42 -8.57
CA ARG A 203 -17.88 -4.60 -9.56
C ARG A 203 -17.43 -4.81 -11.00
N LEU A 204 -16.29 -5.48 -11.24
CA LEU A 204 -15.86 -5.85 -12.59
C LEU A 204 -16.79 -6.92 -13.21
N TYR A 205 -17.46 -7.73 -12.39
CA TYR A 205 -18.31 -8.82 -12.87
C TYR A 205 -19.61 -8.30 -13.49
N LYS A 206 -19.93 -8.78 -14.70
CA LYS A 206 -21.20 -8.43 -15.39
C LYS A 206 -22.43 -8.81 -14.58
N LYS A 207 -22.34 -9.92 -13.83
CA LYS A 207 -23.35 -10.35 -12.87
C LYS A 207 -22.67 -10.69 -11.55
N LEU A 208 -23.23 -10.24 -10.45
CA LEU A 208 -22.79 -10.56 -9.10
C LEU A 208 -23.97 -11.11 -8.31
N SER A 209 -23.70 -12.07 -7.43
CA SER A 209 -24.65 -12.60 -6.47
C SER A 209 -23.89 -13.12 -5.26
N GLY A 210 -24.60 -13.37 -4.16
CA GLY A 210 -23.99 -13.99 -2.99
C GLY A 210 -25.01 -14.67 -2.09
N MET A 211 -24.50 -15.40 -1.11
CA MET A 211 -25.27 -16.13 -0.12
C MET A 211 -24.64 -16.00 1.25
N THR A 212 -25.47 -15.92 2.28
CA THR A 212 -25.09 -15.91 3.71
C THR A 212 -26.35 -16.05 4.57
N GLY A 213 -26.18 -16.37 5.85
CA GLY A 213 -27.27 -16.38 6.84
C GLY A 213 -27.62 -14.99 7.39
N THR A 214 -26.79 -13.97 7.17
CA THR A 214 -26.81 -12.70 7.95
C THR A 214 -26.89 -11.43 7.11
N ALA A 215 -27.25 -11.49 5.82
CA ALA A 215 -27.23 -10.33 4.92
C ALA A 215 -28.32 -9.27 5.16
N LYS A 216 -29.43 -9.61 5.82
CA LYS A 216 -30.60 -8.70 5.84
C LYS A 216 -30.36 -7.41 6.61
N THR A 217 -29.48 -7.43 7.61
CA THR A 217 -29.12 -6.22 8.37
C THR A 217 -28.28 -5.25 7.54
N GLU A 218 -27.49 -5.76 6.58
CA GLU A 218 -26.58 -5.00 5.73
C GLU A 218 -27.15 -4.71 4.33
N GLU A 219 -28.46 -4.88 4.13
CA GLU A 219 -29.11 -4.76 2.81
C GLU A 219 -28.87 -3.39 2.15
N GLU A 220 -28.92 -2.30 2.92
CA GLU A 220 -28.68 -0.96 2.39
C GLU A 220 -27.26 -0.83 1.82
N GLU A 221 -26.26 -1.42 2.47
CA GLU A 221 -24.87 -1.39 2.02
C GLU A 221 -24.69 -2.23 0.74
N PHE A 222 -25.28 -3.42 0.68
CA PHE A 222 -25.26 -4.25 -0.54
C PHE A 222 -25.90 -3.56 -1.75
N ILE A 223 -27.04 -2.89 -1.56
CA ILE A 223 -27.71 -2.15 -2.63
C ILE A 223 -26.86 -0.94 -3.04
N HIS A 224 -26.34 -0.17 -2.09
CA HIS A 224 -25.61 1.06 -2.40
C HIS A 224 -24.28 0.81 -3.11
N ILE A 225 -23.51 -0.19 -2.65
CA ILE A 225 -22.16 -0.45 -3.16
C ILE A 225 -22.18 -1.37 -4.38
N TYR A 226 -23.01 -2.42 -4.35
CA TYR A 226 -22.98 -3.51 -5.33
C TYR A 226 -24.25 -3.63 -6.17
N ASN A 227 -25.29 -2.83 -5.90
CA ASN A 227 -26.61 -2.98 -6.50
C ASN A 227 -27.18 -4.40 -6.30
N LEU A 228 -26.98 -4.96 -5.09
CA LEU A 228 -27.40 -6.31 -4.70
C LEU A 228 -28.56 -6.25 -3.68
N PRO A 229 -29.82 -6.49 -4.08
CA PRO A 229 -30.93 -6.62 -3.13
C PRO A 229 -30.86 -7.96 -2.37
N VAL A 230 -31.34 -7.99 -1.13
CA VAL A 230 -31.30 -9.17 -0.26
C VAL A 230 -32.66 -9.87 -0.21
N VAL A 231 -32.68 -11.15 -0.61
CA VAL A 231 -33.87 -11.99 -0.54
C VAL A 231 -33.73 -12.99 0.61
N VAL A 232 -34.62 -12.90 1.61
CA VAL A 232 -34.66 -13.84 2.74
C VAL A 232 -35.38 -15.11 2.32
N ILE A 233 -34.62 -16.21 2.20
CA ILE A 233 -35.16 -17.53 1.86
C ILE A 233 -35.68 -18.21 3.14
N PRO A 234 -36.92 -18.74 3.16
CA PRO A 234 -37.44 -19.42 4.34
C PRO A 234 -36.62 -20.69 4.65
N PRO A 235 -36.39 -21.02 5.93
CA PRO A 235 -35.67 -22.22 6.29
C PRO A 235 -36.47 -23.48 5.93
N ASN A 236 -35.77 -24.55 5.56
CA ASN A 236 -36.39 -25.85 5.24
C ASN A 236 -37.22 -26.42 6.41
N LYS A 237 -36.85 -26.08 7.66
CA LYS A 237 -37.56 -26.50 8.87
C LYS A 237 -37.83 -25.30 9.76
N LYS A 238 -38.86 -25.42 10.60
CA LYS A 238 -39.16 -24.43 11.65
C LYS A 238 -37.96 -24.29 12.59
N LEU A 239 -37.48 -23.06 12.78
CA LEU A 239 -36.43 -22.74 13.73
C LEU A 239 -36.95 -22.92 15.16
N ILE A 240 -36.32 -23.78 15.95
CA ILE A 240 -36.66 -24.07 17.36
C ILE A 240 -35.55 -23.65 18.34
N ARG A 241 -34.57 -22.88 17.86
CA ARG A 241 -33.46 -22.40 18.70
C ARG A 241 -33.97 -21.33 19.66
N ASN A 242 -33.75 -21.52 20.96
CA ASN A 242 -34.03 -20.51 21.97
C ASN A 242 -32.89 -19.49 22.00
N ASN A 243 -33.19 -18.23 21.67
CA ASN A 243 -32.25 -17.12 21.84
C ASN A 243 -32.56 -16.42 23.17
N TYR A 244 -31.71 -16.60 24.18
CA TYR A 244 -31.85 -15.91 25.46
C TYR A 244 -31.40 -14.44 25.32
N VAL A 245 -31.93 -13.57 26.18
CA VAL A 245 -31.52 -12.16 26.23
C VAL A 245 -30.09 -12.01 26.75
N ASP A 246 -29.42 -10.95 26.33
CA ASP A 246 -28.06 -10.65 26.76
C ASP A 246 -28.01 -10.39 28.28
N VAL A 247 -26.98 -10.92 28.94
CA VAL A 247 -26.69 -10.66 30.36
C VAL A 247 -25.50 -9.71 30.45
N ILE A 248 -25.74 -8.51 30.97
CA ILE A 248 -24.76 -7.42 31.03
C ILE A 248 -24.12 -7.40 32.42
N TYR A 249 -22.78 -7.48 32.47
CA TYR A 249 -21.99 -7.44 33.70
C TYR A 249 -21.22 -6.12 33.82
N ARG A 250 -20.92 -5.70 35.05
CA ARG A 250 -20.19 -4.46 35.32
C ARG A 250 -18.72 -4.57 34.91
N THR A 251 -18.12 -5.75 35.09
CA THR A 251 -16.73 -6.00 34.73
C THR A 251 -16.57 -7.22 33.83
N GLU A 252 -15.50 -7.22 33.03
CA GLU A 252 -15.13 -8.37 32.21
C GLU A 252 -14.87 -9.63 33.06
N ARG A 253 -14.29 -9.46 34.25
CA ARG A 253 -14.02 -10.57 35.18
C ARG A 253 -15.30 -11.21 35.71
N GLU A 254 -16.34 -10.42 35.97
CA GLU A 254 -17.66 -10.94 36.38
C GLU A 254 -18.32 -11.69 35.23
N LYS A 255 -18.29 -11.13 34.02
CA LYS A 255 -18.80 -11.78 32.79
C LYS A 255 -18.23 -13.18 32.59
N PHE A 256 -16.91 -13.35 32.71
CA PHE A 256 -16.27 -14.66 32.50
C PHE A 256 -16.43 -15.65 33.66
N LYS A 257 -16.86 -15.20 34.84
CA LYS A 257 -17.10 -16.06 36.00
C LYS A 257 -18.52 -16.62 36.08
N ALA A 258 -19.47 -15.99 35.40
CA ALA A 258 -20.87 -16.39 35.37
C ALA A 258 -21.12 -17.51 34.37
#